data_AF-A0A0D2K902-F1
#
_entry.id   AF-A0A0D2K902-F1
#
_cell.length_a   1.000
_cell.length_b   1.000
_cell.length_c   1.000
_cell.angle_alpha   90.00
_cell.angle_beta   90.00
_cell.angle_gamma   90.00
#
_symmetry.space_group_name_H-M   'P 1'
#
loop_
_entity.id
_entity.type
_entity.pdbx_description
1 polymer ?
#
loop_
_entity_poly.entity_id
_entity_poly.type
_entity_poly.pdbx_seq_one_letter_code
_entity_poly.pdbx_strand_id
1 'polypeptide(L)'
;MCGSGTFLVEAALIATDAAPGLLRARPWPFEGWHDFDEAAWRAAVGAAEAARRGWGGALLGNDVHEGAVRLARSAAAAAGVGDLVSLQQGDCSTWRPKRTPTVVATNPPWGTRLLGGEDDRRPQQQQQQQEQQEQQQQQQRHQERGSPRDGFRGGGGGAARADMGAEPPSAELFETWGRLSGFLKERCPGADAWVLSGAPDLTAALGMRSFKKRAVTVGGVKAAWLGYQVRGLDER
;
A
#
# COMPACT_ATOMS: atom_id res chain seq x y z
N MET A 1 -2.36 12.26 2.52
CA MET A 1 -2.04 10.97 3.15
C MET A 1 -1.21 10.14 2.17
N CYS A 2 0.05 10.54 1.94
CA CYS A 2 0.89 9.90 0.94
C CYS A 2 1.73 8.73 1.50
N GLY A 3 1.80 8.57 2.82
CA GLY A 3 2.64 7.54 3.45
C GLY A 3 4.08 7.62 2.97
N SER A 4 4.67 6.47 2.63
CA SER A 4 6.01 6.33 2.03
C SER A 4 6.09 6.83 0.57
N GLY A 5 5.05 7.44 0.02
CA GLY A 5 5.07 8.08 -1.29
C GLY A 5 4.96 7.14 -2.49
N THR A 6 4.64 5.86 -2.30
CA THR A 6 4.60 4.86 -3.38
C THR A 6 3.73 5.30 -4.56
N PHE A 7 2.51 5.80 -4.33
CA PHE A 7 1.67 6.29 -5.44
C PHE A 7 2.29 7.45 -6.22
N LEU A 8 3.03 8.32 -5.54
CA LEU A 8 3.71 9.45 -6.20
C LEU A 8 4.87 8.95 -7.04
N VAL A 9 5.70 8.06 -6.49
CA VAL A 9 6.85 7.49 -7.20
C VAL A 9 6.38 6.71 -8.44
N GLU A 10 5.41 5.79 -8.28
CA GLU A 10 4.87 5.01 -9.39
C GLU A 10 4.22 5.91 -10.45
N ALA A 11 3.46 6.93 -10.04
CA ALA A 11 2.88 7.89 -10.98
C ALA A 11 3.95 8.65 -11.77
N ALA A 12 5.07 9.02 -11.12
CA ALA A 12 6.19 9.69 -11.79
C ALA A 12 6.87 8.77 -12.81
N LEU A 13 7.12 7.51 -12.44
CA LEU A 13 7.71 6.51 -13.33
C LEU A 13 6.82 6.25 -14.54
N ILE A 14 5.51 6.09 -14.34
CA ILE A 14 4.52 5.93 -15.42
C ILE A 14 4.48 7.18 -16.32
N ALA A 15 4.44 8.38 -15.73
CA ALA A 15 4.36 9.62 -16.50
C ALA A 15 5.59 9.84 -17.39
N THR A 16 6.77 9.45 -16.90
CA THR A 16 8.06 9.56 -17.58
C THR A 16 8.44 8.35 -18.43
N ASP A 17 7.53 7.38 -18.59
CA ASP A 17 7.74 6.13 -19.33
C ASP A 17 8.99 5.35 -18.87
N ALA A 18 9.25 5.38 -17.56
CA ALA A 18 10.34 4.64 -16.94
C ALA A 18 9.90 3.20 -16.65
N ALA A 19 10.52 2.23 -17.32
CA ALA A 19 10.23 0.83 -17.09
C ALA A 19 10.57 0.42 -15.63
N PRO A 20 9.72 -0.37 -14.96
CA PRO A 20 9.84 -0.66 -13.52
C PRO A 20 11.12 -1.43 -13.16
N GLY A 21 11.67 -2.19 -14.10
CA GLY A 21 12.90 -2.96 -13.91
C GLY A 21 14.19 -2.16 -14.01
N LEU A 22 14.16 -0.93 -14.55
CA LEU A 22 15.38 -0.15 -14.85
C LEU A 22 16.15 0.27 -13.59
N LEU A 23 15.44 0.50 -12.50
CA LEU A 23 16.03 0.97 -11.23
C LEU A 23 16.47 -0.17 -10.32
N ARG A 24 16.38 -1.41 -10.79
CA ARG A 24 16.71 -2.60 -10.01
C ARG A 24 18.23 -2.69 -9.85
N ALA A 25 18.72 -2.61 -8.60
CA ALA A 25 20.15 -2.72 -8.30
C ALA A 25 20.71 -4.16 -8.33
N ARG A 26 19.84 -5.16 -8.29
CA ARG A 26 20.21 -6.59 -8.25
C ARG A 26 20.00 -7.20 -9.64
N PRO A 27 20.90 -8.07 -10.12
CA PRO A 27 20.64 -8.86 -11.31
C PRO A 27 19.33 -9.65 -11.20
N TRP A 28 18.74 -9.96 -12.35
CA TRP A 28 17.62 -10.86 -12.44
C TRP A 28 18.10 -12.32 -12.34
N PRO A 29 17.34 -13.21 -11.69
CA PRO A 29 17.72 -14.62 -11.59
C PRO A 29 17.93 -15.32 -12.93
N PHE A 30 17.22 -14.89 -13.99
CA PHE A 30 17.35 -15.47 -15.32
C PHE A 30 18.69 -15.16 -16.00
N GLU A 31 19.43 -14.14 -15.54
CA GLU A 31 20.75 -13.80 -16.08
C GLU A 31 21.80 -14.89 -15.77
N GLY A 32 21.49 -15.81 -14.85
CA GLY A 32 22.33 -16.98 -14.54
C GLY A 32 21.94 -18.27 -15.27
N TRP A 33 20.96 -18.24 -16.17
CA TRP A 33 20.52 -19.44 -16.89
C TRP A 33 21.47 -19.76 -18.06
N HIS A 34 21.57 -21.04 -18.42
CA HIS A 34 22.50 -21.50 -19.47
C HIS A 34 22.10 -20.97 -20.87
N ASP A 35 20.83 -20.68 -21.08
CA ASP A 35 20.26 -20.17 -22.33
C ASP A 35 20.00 -18.64 -22.29
N PHE A 36 20.62 -17.94 -21.33
CA PHE A 36 20.50 -16.49 -21.23
C PHE A 36 21.13 -15.79 -22.45
N ASP A 37 20.31 -15.06 -23.20
CA ASP A 37 20.75 -14.20 -24.31
C ASP A 37 21.09 -12.79 -23.80
N GLU A 38 22.36 -12.57 -23.50
CA GLU A 38 22.88 -11.28 -23.03
C GLU A 38 22.66 -10.15 -24.05
N ALA A 39 22.78 -10.45 -25.35
CA ALA A 39 22.63 -9.44 -26.39
C ALA A 39 21.19 -8.96 -26.50
N ALA A 40 20.23 -9.88 -26.48
CA ALA A 40 18.80 -9.56 -26.45
C ALA A 40 18.44 -8.77 -25.17
N TRP A 41 18.97 -9.16 -24.02
CA TRP A 41 18.73 -8.46 -22.76
C TRP A 41 19.28 -7.03 -22.79
N ARG A 42 20.52 -6.83 -23.22
CA ARG A 42 21.13 -5.49 -23.36
C ARG A 42 20.35 -4.60 -24.33
N ALA A 43 19.85 -5.18 -25.43
CA ALA A 43 19.00 -4.45 -26.37
C ALA A 43 17.67 -4.02 -25.72
N ALA A 44 17.03 -4.90 -24.95
CA ALA A 44 15.79 -4.58 -24.25
C ALA A 44 15.98 -3.49 -23.18
N VAL A 45 17.06 -3.54 -22.39
CA VAL A 45 17.40 -2.50 -21.42
C VAL A 45 17.66 -1.16 -22.10
N GLY A 46 18.48 -1.15 -23.17
CA GLY A 46 18.76 0.07 -23.94
C GLY A 46 17.50 0.69 -24.56
N ALA A 47 16.56 -0.13 -25.05
CA ALA A 47 15.28 0.36 -25.55
C ALA A 47 14.41 0.97 -24.44
N ALA A 48 14.38 0.35 -23.25
CA ALA A 48 13.64 0.88 -22.10
C ALA A 48 14.25 2.20 -21.57
N GLU A 49 15.58 2.35 -21.57
CA GLU A 49 16.23 3.61 -21.24
C GLU A 49 15.87 4.72 -22.24
N ALA A 50 15.87 4.40 -23.54
CA ALA A 50 15.56 5.33 -24.61
C ALA A 50 14.08 5.75 -24.67
N ALA A 51 13.17 4.92 -24.16
CA ALA A 51 11.73 5.22 -24.11
C ALA A 51 11.38 6.33 -23.11
N ARG A 52 12.24 6.56 -22.10
CA ARG A 52 12.01 7.58 -21.07
C ARG A 52 11.78 8.95 -21.69
N ARG A 53 10.81 9.67 -21.15
CA ARG A 53 10.39 11.00 -21.66
C ARG A 53 10.26 12.02 -20.54
N GLY A 54 10.37 13.29 -20.92
CA GLY A 54 10.04 14.40 -20.04
C GLY A 54 8.53 14.47 -19.75
N TRP A 55 8.17 14.93 -18.55
CA TRP A 55 6.79 15.19 -18.16
C TRP A 55 6.67 16.56 -17.48
N GLY A 56 5.75 17.39 -17.97
CA GLY A 56 5.57 18.77 -17.50
C GLY A 56 4.59 18.95 -16.34
N GLY A 57 4.06 17.86 -15.78
CA GLY A 57 3.14 17.92 -14.64
C GLY A 57 3.86 18.08 -13.30
N ALA A 58 3.09 18.02 -12.22
CA ALA A 58 3.63 18.02 -10.85
C ALA A 58 2.86 17.02 -9.99
N LEU A 59 3.59 16.30 -9.14
CA LEU A 59 3.04 15.38 -8.16
C LEU A 59 3.13 16.01 -6.77
N LEU A 60 2.00 16.06 -6.08
CA LEU A 60 1.88 16.71 -4.78
C LEU A 60 1.55 15.67 -3.73
N GLY A 61 2.35 15.63 -2.66
CA GLY A 61 2.14 14.73 -1.54
C GLY A 61 2.07 15.47 -0.21
N ASN A 62 1.20 14.97 0.67
CA ASN A 62 1.09 15.44 2.03
C ASN A 62 0.86 14.28 2.99
N ASP A 63 1.48 14.33 4.16
CA ASP A 63 1.22 13.41 5.25
C ASP A 63 1.43 14.09 6.61
N VAL A 64 0.70 13.65 7.62
CA VAL A 64 0.80 14.19 8.98
C VAL A 64 2.07 13.69 9.67
N HIS A 65 2.52 12.47 9.34
CA HIS A 65 3.69 11.86 9.94
C HIS A 65 4.98 12.27 9.22
N GLU A 66 5.88 12.94 9.94
CA GLU A 66 7.17 13.36 9.40
C GLU A 66 8.00 12.17 8.88
N GLY A 67 7.98 11.05 9.60
CA GLY A 67 8.67 9.82 9.19
C GLY A 67 8.20 9.31 7.82
N ALA A 68 6.90 9.37 7.55
CA ALA A 68 6.34 8.99 6.25
C ALA A 68 6.81 9.95 5.14
N VAL A 69 6.79 11.25 5.40
CA VAL A 69 7.30 12.27 4.45
C VAL A 69 8.78 12.08 4.16
N ARG A 70 9.60 11.75 5.16
CA ARG A 70 11.04 11.44 4.96
C ARG A 70 11.23 10.20 4.08
N LEU A 71 10.47 9.13 4.33
CA LEU A 71 10.49 7.93 3.50
C LEU A 71 10.07 8.23 2.05
N ALA A 72 9.01 9.02 1.86
CA ALA A 72 8.55 9.45 0.54
C ALA A 72 9.61 10.26 -0.22
N ARG A 73 10.31 11.16 0.48
CA ARG A 73 11.40 11.94 -0.12
C ARG A 73 12.57 11.05 -0.54
N SER A 74 12.95 10.10 0.32
CA SER A 74 14.01 9.13 0.03
C SER A 74 13.63 8.25 -1.17
N ALA A 75 12.40 7.75 -1.22
CA ALA A 75 11.91 6.92 -2.33
C ALA A 75 11.89 7.68 -3.66
N ALA A 76 11.42 8.93 -3.68
CA ALA A 76 11.43 9.76 -4.89
C ALA A 76 12.86 10.09 -5.36
N ALA A 77 13.79 10.33 -4.44
CA ALA A 77 15.19 10.55 -4.75
C ALA A 77 15.85 9.28 -5.33
N ALA A 78 15.64 8.13 -4.69
CA ALA A 78 16.17 6.84 -5.14
C ALA A 78 15.63 6.44 -6.54
N ALA A 79 14.39 6.84 -6.86
CA ALA A 79 13.79 6.61 -8.16
C ALA A 79 14.16 7.67 -9.22
N GLY A 80 14.96 8.69 -8.88
CA GLY A 80 15.35 9.74 -9.81
C GLY A 80 14.21 10.66 -10.25
N VAL A 81 13.14 10.75 -9.46
CA VAL A 81 11.93 11.54 -9.75
C VAL A 81 11.67 12.65 -8.73
N GLY A 82 12.67 12.96 -7.89
CA GLY A 82 12.56 13.95 -6.81
C GLY A 82 12.07 15.32 -7.30
N ASP A 83 12.52 15.77 -8.47
CA ASP A 83 12.16 17.07 -9.04
C ASP A 83 10.68 17.16 -9.47
N LEU A 84 10.03 16.01 -9.68
CA LEU A 84 8.62 15.93 -10.06
C LEU A 84 7.69 15.91 -8.84
N VAL A 85 8.21 15.65 -7.64
CA VAL A 85 7.44 15.36 -6.43
C VAL A 85 7.64 16.45 -5.36
N SER A 86 6.59 17.21 -5.08
CA SER A 86 6.56 18.19 -3.99
C SER A 86 5.85 17.61 -2.76
N LEU A 87 6.61 17.43 -1.66
CA LEU A 87 6.10 16.88 -0.40
C LEU A 87 5.98 17.93 0.69
N GLN A 88 4.88 17.90 1.45
CA GLN A 88 4.65 18.75 2.62
C GLN A 88 4.15 17.95 3.81
N GLN A 89 4.81 18.10 4.96
CA GLN A 89 4.29 17.57 6.23
C GLN A 89 3.12 18.42 6.73
N GLY A 90 2.06 17.79 7.21
CA GLY A 90 0.93 18.45 7.87
C GLY A 90 -0.38 17.67 7.73
N ASP A 91 -1.42 18.11 8.43
CA ASP A 91 -2.77 17.57 8.26
C ASP A 91 -3.36 18.01 6.91
N CYS A 92 -4.03 17.11 6.20
CA CYS A 92 -4.63 17.40 4.91
C CYS A 92 -5.74 18.48 4.98
N SER A 93 -6.41 18.62 6.13
CA SER A 93 -7.47 19.62 6.34
C SER A 93 -6.94 21.06 6.25
N THR A 94 -5.69 21.29 6.64
CA THR A 94 -5.04 22.62 6.58
C THR A 94 -4.13 22.77 5.36
N TRP A 95 -3.86 21.68 4.65
CA TRP A 95 -3.00 21.69 3.48
C TRP A 95 -3.60 22.49 2.32
N ARG A 96 -2.76 23.32 1.71
CA ARG A 96 -3.07 24.08 0.50
C ARG A 96 -2.09 23.67 -0.60
N PRO A 97 -2.50 22.78 -1.52
CA PRO A 97 -1.69 22.40 -2.67
C PRO A 97 -1.29 23.63 -3.49
N LYS A 98 -0.04 23.69 -3.97
CA LYS A 98 0.46 24.80 -4.79
C LYS A 98 -0.24 24.94 -6.14
N ARG A 99 -0.92 23.88 -6.59
CA ARG A 99 -1.74 23.80 -7.80
C ARG A 99 -2.99 23.01 -7.48
N THR A 100 -4.12 23.36 -8.09
CA THR A 100 -5.36 22.58 -7.97
C THR A 100 -5.16 21.20 -8.56
N PRO A 101 -5.31 20.11 -7.78
CA PRO A 101 -5.18 18.76 -8.31
C PRO A 101 -6.32 18.45 -9.28
N THR A 102 -6.01 17.80 -10.40
CA THR A 102 -7.01 17.26 -11.34
C THR A 102 -7.31 15.78 -11.08
N VAL A 103 -6.39 15.09 -10.42
CA VAL A 103 -6.55 13.71 -9.93
C VAL A 103 -6.03 13.64 -8.51
N VAL A 104 -6.76 12.95 -7.63
CA VAL A 104 -6.32 12.64 -6.27
C VAL A 104 -6.33 11.13 -6.10
N ALA A 105 -5.22 10.53 -5.68
CA ALA A 105 -5.16 9.12 -5.31
C ALA A 105 -4.67 9.00 -3.86
N THR A 106 -5.39 8.27 -3.02
CA THR A 106 -5.04 8.13 -1.59
C THR A 106 -5.42 6.77 -1.03
N ASN A 107 -4.66 6.33 -0.04
CA ASN A 107 -4.95 5.17 0.80
C ASN A 107 -5.06 5.63 2.26
N PRO A 108 -6.23 6.15 2.69
CA PRO A 108 -6.44 6.59 4.06
C PRO A 108 -6.34 5.41 5.04
N PRO A 109 -6.26 5.63 6.35
CA PRO A 109 -6.35 4.55 7.33
C PRO A 109 -7.78 3.99 7.35
N TRP A 110 -7.90 2.66 7.41
CA TRP A 110 -9.20 1.97 7.48
C TRP A 110 -9.16 0.69 8.33
N GLY A 111 -8.08 0.44 9.08
CA GLY A 111 -7.96 -0.72 9.97
C GLY A 111 -7.53 -0.32 11.38
N THR A 112 -7.92 -1.10 12.38
CA THR A 112 -7.61 -0.90 13.81
C THR A 112 -6.11 -0.94 14.13
N ARG A 113 -5.30 -1.57 13.27
CA ARG A 113 -3.83 -1.68 13.44
C ARG A 113 -3.06 -0.36 13.32
N LEU A 114 -3.61 0.67 12.66
CA LEU A 114 -2.85 1.90 12.36
C LEU A 114 -3.00 3.01 13.41
N LEU A 115 -3.98 2.91 14.31
CA LEU A 115 -4.22 3.93 15.34
C LEU A 115 -3.60 3.58 16.71
N GLY A 116 -3.12 2.34 16.87
CA GLY A 116 -2.43 1.89 18.08
C GLY A 116 -0.92 1.96 17.91
N GLY A 117 -0.28 2.97 18.50
CA GLY A 117 1.14 2.86 18.81
C GLY A 117 1.37 1.64 19.73
N GLU A 118 2.41 0.87 19.42
CA GLU A 118 3.09 -0.13 20.28
C GLU A 118 2.73 -1.62 20.20
N ASP A 119 1.75 -2.07 19.41
CA ASP A 119 1.27 -3.46 19.59
C ASP A 119 1.64 -4.53 18.55
N ASP A 120 2.44 -4.19 17.55
CA ASP A 120 2.78 -5.10 16.44
C ASP A 120 3.85 -6.16 16.77
N ARG A 121 4.41 -6.16 18.00
CA ARG A 121 5.41 -7.16 18.43
C ARG A 121 4.82 -8.43 19.04
N ARG A 122 3.57 -8.40 19.53
CA ARG A 122 2.97 -9.55 20.22
C ARG A 122 2.60 -10.71 19.29
N PRO A 123 2.00 -10.50 18.10
CA PRO A 123 1.66 -11.60 17.20
C PRO A 123 2.91 -12.30 16.65
N GLN A 124 3.95 -11.54 16.30
CA GLN A 124 5.19 -12.10 15.77
C GLN A 124 6.01 -12.84 16.84
N GLN A 125 6.08 -12.32 18.08
CA GLN A 125 6.78 -13.01 19.17
C GLN A 125 6.05 -14.28 19.62
N GLN A 126 4.72 -14.28 19.67
CA GLN A 126 3.95 -15.48 20.00
C GLN A 126 4.10 -16.55 18.93
N GLN A 127 4.09 -16.16 17.65
CA GLN A 127 4.27 -17.10 16.53
C GLN A 127 5.69 -17.69 16.50
N GLN A 128 6.73 -16.88 16.75
CA GLN A 128 8.10 -17.37 16.89
C GLN A 128 8.29 -18.29 18.10
N GLN A 129 7.65 -17.99 19.24
CA GLN A 129 7.69 -18.86 20.42
C GLN A 129 6.98 -20.19 20.17
N GLN A 130 5.85 -20.19 19.45
CA GLN A 130 5.13 -21.40 19.07
C GLN A 130 5.96 -22.27 18.11
N GLU A 131 6.57 -21.67 17.08
CA GLU A 131 7.44 -22.37 16.14
C GLU A 131 8.68 -22.98 16.84
N GLN A 132 9.27 -22.26 17.80
CA GLN A 132 10.39 -22.78 18.60
C GLN A 132 9.96 -23.95 19.50
N GLN A 133 8.79 -23.86 20.14
CA GLN A 133 8.26 -24.97 20.96
C GLN A 133 7.92 -26.20 20.11
N GLU A 134 7.35 -26.02 18.91
CA GLU A 134 7.07 -27.12 17.99
C GLU A 134 8.34 -27.79 17.47
N GLN A 135 9.39 -27.02 17.16
CA GLN A 135 10.69 -27.55 16.77
C GLN A 135 11.36 -28.31 17.91
N GLN A 136 11.31 -27.78 19.14
CA GLN A 136 11.84 -28.49 20.31
C GLN A 136 11.08 -29.80 20.58
N GLN A 137 9.75 -29.80 20.47
CA GLN A 137 8.96 -31.03 20.58
C GLN A 137 9.22 -32.03 19.45
N GLN A 138 9.45 -31.57 18.22
CA GLN A 138 9.81 -32.46 17.10
C GLN A 138 11.21 -33.07 17.28
N GLN A 139 12.16 -32.31 17.82
CA GLN A 139 13.51 -32.82 18.14
C GLN A 139 13.47 -33.83 19.29
N GLN A 140 12.68 -33.58 20.35
CA GLN A 140 12.47 -34.54 21.44
C GLN A 140 11.78 -35.82 20.93
N ARG A 141 10.75 -35.69 20.07
CA ARG A 141 10.09 -36.84 19.43
C ARG A 141 11.01 -37.65 18.50
N HIS A 142 12.02 -37.02 17.89
CA HIS A 142 13.03 -37.73 17.09
C HIS A 142 14.07 -38.45 17.95
N GLN A 143 14.38 -37.93 19.14
CA GLN A 143 15.28 -38.61 20.08
C GLN A 143 14.62 -39.82 20.77
N GLU A 144 13.28 -39.81 20.92
CA GLU A 144 12.55 -40.88 21.60
C GLU A 144 12.03 -42.01 20.67
N ARG A 145 12.09 -41.87 19.34
CA ARG A 145 11.66 -42.93 18.41
C ARG A 145 12.81 -43.83 17.94
N GLY A 146 13.31 -44.63 18.87
CA GLY A 146 13.87 -45.94 18.56
C GLY A 146 12.76 -47.00 18.60
N SER A 147 12.49 -47.63 17.45
CA SER A 147 11.65 -48.83 17.23
C SER A 147 10.17 -48.62 16.83
N PRO A 148 9.65 -49.33 15.79
CA PRO A 148 8.33 -49.08 15.22
C PRO A 148 7.26 -50.02 15.79
N ARG A 149 6.08 -49.48 16.12
CA ARG A 149 4.83 -50.26 16.20
C ARG A 149 3.61 -49.47 15.75
N ASP A 150 2.72 -50.22 15.12
CA ASP A 150 1.42 -49.87 14.55
C ASP A 150 0.39 -49.31 15.54
N GLY A 151 -0.55 -48.58 14.96
CA GLY A 151 -1.91 -48.40 15.47
C GLY A 151 -2.19 -47.03 16.07
N PHE A 152 -3.12 -46.27 15.49
CA PHE A 152 -4.47 -46.10 16.08
C PHE A 152 -5.34 -45.14 15.25
N ARG A 153 -6.66 -45.32 15.44
CA ARG A 153 -7.80 -44.57 14.90
C ARG A 153 -7.85 -43.11 15.36
N GLY A 154 -8.41 -42.27 14.49
CA GLY A 154 -9.60 -41.45 14.78
C GLY A 154 -9.42 -40.17 15.59
N GLY A 155 -10.04 -39.09 15.10
CA GLY A 155 -10.35 -37.92 15.94
C GLY A 155 -10.48 -36.64 15.12
N GLY A 156 -11.71 -36.24 14.85
CA GLY A 156 -12.02 -34.98 14.18
C GLY A 156 -11.66 -33.78 15.06
N GLY A 157 -11.42 -32.67 14.39
CA GLY A 157 -11.08 -31.40 15.02
C GLY A 157 -10.87 -30.33 13.97
N GLY A 158 -11.79 -30.24 13.00
CA GLY A 158 -11.86 -29.09 12.12
C GLY A 158 -12.20 -27.88 12.97
N ALA A 159 -11.17 -27.16 13.44
CA ALA A 159 -11.33 -25.87 14.04
C ALA A 159 -11.92 -24.96 12.96
N ALA A 160 -13.24 -24.77 13.03
CA ALA A 160 -13.90 -23.69 12.34
C ALA A 160 -13.14 -22.42 12.71
N ARG A 161 -12.44 -21.84 11.73
CA ARG A 161 -11.94 -20.47 11.83
C ARG A 161 -13.18 -19.62 12.02
N ALA A 162 -13.45 -19.27 13.27
CA ALA A 162 -14.43 -18.25 13.60
C ALA A 162 -14.03 -17.01 12.79
N ASP A 163 -14.95 -16.58 11.94
CA ASP A 163 -14.94 -15.26 11.33
C ASP A 163 -15.02 -14.26 12.49
N MET A 164 -13.85 -13.86 13.01
CA MET A 164 -13.74 -12.76 13.94
C MET A 164 -14.08 -11.52 13.15
N GLY A 165 -15.38 -11.23 13.06
CA GLY A 165 -15.93 -10.05 12.43
C GLY A 165 -15.11 -8.85 12.88
N ALA A 166 -14.56 -8.12 11.92
CA ALA A 166 -13.73 -6.96 12.20
C ALA A 166 -14.50 -5.99 13.09
N GLU A 167 -13.87 -5.53 14.17
CA GLU A 167 -14.45 -4.48 15.01
C GLU A 167 -14.83 -3.27 14.15
N PRO A 168 -15.97 -2.61 14.46
CA PRO A 168 -16.38 -1.44 13.71
C PRO A 168 -15.31 -0.34 13.78
N PRO A 169 -15.14 0.48 12.72
CA PRO A 169 -14.16 1.55 12.73
C PRO A 169 -14.37 2.55 13.87
N SER A 170 -13.28 3.02 14.48
CA SER A 170 -13.34 4.01 15.56
C SER A 170 -13.86 5.38 15.09
N ALA A 171 -14.37 6.18 16.02
CA ALA A 171 -14.81 7.56 15.74
C ALA A 171 -13.68 8.43 15.13
N GLU A 172 -12.43 8.19 15.56
CA GLU A 172 -11.24 8.86 15.01
C GLU A 172 -11.01 8.55 13.52
N LEU A 173 -11.30 7.33 13.08
CA LEU A 173 -11.25 6.99 11.64
C LEU A 173 -12.32 7.76 10.88
N PHE A 174 -13.56 7.83 11.38
CA PHE A 174 -14.60 8.64 10.74
C PHE A 174 -14.24 10.13 10.69
N GLU A 175 -13.63 10.68 11.74
CA GLU A 175 -13.14 12.06 11.73
C GLU A 175 -12.05 12.27 10.68
N THR A 176 -11.08 11.35 10.61
CA THR A 176 -10.00 11.38 9.60
C THR A 176 -10.56 11.37 8.18
N TRP A 177 -11.56 10.53 7.92
CA TRP A 177 -12.26 10.49 6.64
C TRP A 177 -13.10 11.75 6.38
N GLY A 178 -13.66 12.36 7.43
CA GLY A 178 -14.31 13.67 7.35
C GLY A 178 -13.34 14.79 6.97
N ARG A 179 -12.13 14.81 7.54
CA ARG A 179 -11.07 15.77 7.16
C ARG A 179 -10.66 15.59 5.69
N LEU A 180 -10.54 14.34 5.21
CA LEU A 180 -10.31 14.05 3.80
C LEU A 180 -11.46 14.55 2.91
N SER A 181 -12.72 14.35 3.32
CA SER A 181 -13.90 14.88 2.64
C SER A 181 -13.85 16.40 2.46
N GLY A 182 -13.52 17.12 3.53
CA GLY A 182 -13.34 18.58 3.51
C GLY A 182 -12.22 19.00 2.56
N PHE A 183 -11.05 18.36 2.66
CA PHE A 183 -9.93 18.62 1.75
C PHE A 183 -10.32 18.44 0.29
N LEU A 184 -10.95 17.32 -0.08
CA LEU A 184 -11.35 17.05 -1.45
C LEU A 184 -12.30 18.14 -1.97
N LYS A 185 -13.36 18.43 -1.24
CA LYS A 185 -14.39 19.41 -1.66
C LYS A 185 -13.84 20.83 -1.72
N GLU A 186 -12.99 21.23 -0.79
CA GLU A 186 -12.53 22.61 -0.70
C GLU A 186 -11.26 22.90 -1.50
N ARG A 187 -10.39 21.91 -1.70
CA ARG A 187 -9.04 22.12 -2.29
C ARG A 187 -8.84 21.41 -3.62
N CYS A 188 -9.74 20.49 -4.00
CA CYS A 188 -9.66 19.73 -5.24
C CYS A 188 -10.93 19.82 -6.10
N PRO A 189 -11.54 21.00 -6.30
CA PRO A 189 -12.75 21.12 -7.12
C PRO A 189 -12.49 20.64 -8.54
N GLY A 190 -13.42 19.85 -9.10
CA GLY A 190 -13.32 19.29 -10.44
C GLY A 190 -12.41 18.06 -10.56
N ALA A 191 -11.78 17.61 -9.47
CA ALA A 191 -10.85 16.49 -9.52
C ALA A 191 -11.55 15.12 -9.57
N ASP A 192 -10.88 14.16 -10.21
CA ASP A 192 -11.19 12.73 -10.09
C ASP A 192 -10.46 12.17 -8.85
N ALA A 193 -11.21 11.88 -7.79
CA ALA A 193 -10.64 11.30 -6.57
C ALA A 193 -10.79 9.78 -6.53
N TRP A 194 -9.69 9.07 -6.39
CA TRP A 194 -9.59 7.63 -6.21
C TRP A 194 -9.15 7.32 -4.79
N VAL A 195 -10.03 6.69 -4.02
CA VAL A 195 -9.80 6.36 -2.61
C VAL A 195 -9.77 4.84 -2.46
N LEU A 196 -8.67 4.32 -1.92
CA LEU A 196 -8.54 2.91 -1.56
C LEU A 196 -9.11 2.68 -0.16
N SER A 197 -10.00 1.70 -0.01
CA SER A 197 -10.55 1.31 1.29
C SER A 197 -10.86 -0.17 1.36
N GLY A 198 -10.51 -0.81 2.48
CA GLY A 198 -11.06 -2.10 2.88
C GLY A 198 -12.08 -2.02 4.02
N ALA A 199 -12.49 -0.81 4.42
CA ALA A 199 -13.63 -0.60 5.31
C ALA A 199 -14.71 0.22 4.58
N PRO A 200 -15.71 -0.43 3.96
CA PRO A 200 -16.75 0.24 3.19
C PRO A 200 -17.50 1.32 3.99
N ASP A 201 -17.72 1.11 5.29
CA ASP A 201 -18.51 2.03 6.12
C ASP A 201 -17.88 3.41 6.27
N LEU A 202 -16.54 3.49 6.31
CA LEU A 202 -15.82 4.76 6.39
C LEU A 202 -16.05 5.65 5.17
N THR A 203 -16.40 5.06 4.03
CA THR A 203 -16.60 5.80 2.78
C THR A 203 -17.82 6.72 2.84
N ALA A 204 -18.77 6.45 3.74
CA ALA A 204 -19.92 7.31 3.99
C ALA A 204 -19.50 8.72 4.47
N ALA A 205 -18.38 8.85 5.20
CA ALA A 205 -17.87 10.14 5.67
C ALA A 205 -17.39 11.06 4.53
N LEU A 206 -17.12 10.52 3.34
CA LEU A 206 -16.85 11.35 2.16
C LEU A 206 -18.09 12.14 1.72
N GLY A 207 -19.30 11.68 2.05
CA GLY A 207 -20.54 12.34 1.66
C GLY A 207 -20.63 12.57 0.15
N MET A 208 -20.11 11.62 -0.63
CA MET A 208 -20.08 11.63 -2.09
C MET A 208 -20.46 10.24 -2.59
N ARG A 209 -21.17 10.19 -3.72
CA ARG A 209 -21.48 8.93 -4.39
C ARG A 209 -20.31 8.55 -5.29
N SER A 210 -19.84 7.31 -5.17
CA SER A 210 -18.83 6.81 -6.10
C SER A 210 -19.44 6.57 -7.48
N PHE A 211 -18.73 6.94 -8.54
CA PHE A 211 -19.12 6.62 -9.92
C PHE A 211 -18.55 5.28 -10.37
N LYS A 212 -17.50 4.78 -9.68
CA LYS A 212 -16.84 3.52 -10.01
C LYS A 212 -16.28 2.84 -8.77
N LYS A 213 -16.33 1.51 -8.78
CA LYS A 213 -15.73 0.65 -7.77
C LYS A 213 -14.92 -0.44 -8.46
N ARG A 214 -13.70 -0.68 -8.00
CA ARG A 214 -12.84 -1.79 -8.45
C ARG A 214 -12.36 -2.57 -7.24
N ALA A 215 -12.84 -3.80 -7.10
CA ALA A 215 -12.40 -4.69 -6.03
C ALA A 215 -10.93 -5.07 -6.23
N VAL A 216 -10.18 -5.08 -5.13
CA VAL A 216 -8.76 -5.43 -5.08
C VAL A 216 -8.46 -6.17 -3.76
N THR A 217 -7.28 -6.76 -3.66
CA THR A 217 -6.77 -7.34 -2.43
C THR A 217 -5.48 -6.64 -2.04
N VAL A 218 -5.40 -6.16 -0.81
CA VAL A 218 -4.22 -5.46 -0.28
C VAL A 218 -3.75 -6.21 0.96
N GLY A 219 -2.57 -6.85 0.89
CA GLY A 219 -2.03 -7.62 2.02
C GLY A 219 -2.96 -8.73 2.51
N GLY A 220 -3.70 -9.38 1.60
CA GLY A 220 -4.70 -10.40 1.95
C GLY A 220 -6.06 -9.86 2.39
N VAL A 221 -6.21 -8.54 2.54
CA VAL A 221 -7.46 -7.90 2.93
C VAL A 221 -8.26 -7.49 1.69
N LYS A 222 -9.56 -7.80 1.68
CA LYS A 222 -10.48 -7.34 0.63
C LYS A 222 -10.62 -5.83 0.71
N ALA A 223 -10.34 -5.15 -0.39
CA ALA A 223 -10.45 -3.71 -0.50
C ALA A 223 -11.07 -3.32 -1.85
N ALA A 224 -11.30 -2.02 -2.03
CA ALA A 224 -11.72 -1.48 -3.30
C ALA A 224 -11.14 -0.09 -3.54
N TRP A 225 -10.80 0.16 -4.80
CA TRP A 225 -10.67 1.52 -5.31
C TRP A 225 -12.06 2.09 -5.60
N LEU A 226 -12.34 3.25 -5.06
CA LEU A 226 -13.59 3.99 -5.23
C LEU A 226 -13.29 5.32 -5.91
N GLY A 227 -13.89 5.54 -7.07
CA GLY A 227 -13.77 6.77 -7.85
C GLY A 227 -14.91 7.74 -7.51
N TYR A 228 -14.58 9.01 -7.27
CA TYR A 228 -15.51 10.09 -6.96
C TYR A 228 -15.22 11.30 -7.85
N GLN A 229 -16.28 11.91 -8.38
CA GLN A 229 -16.18 13.22 -9.04
C GLN A 229 -16.34 14.29 -7.97
N VAL A 230 -15.29 15.10 -7.75
CA VAL A 230 -15.42 16.26 -6.88
C VAL A 230 -16.08 17.38 -7.69
N ARG A 231 -17.24 17.88 -7.22
CA ARG A 231 -17.96 18.97 -7.90
C ARG A 231 -17.09 20.21 -8.11
N GLY A 232 -17.30 20.89 -9.23
CA GLY A 232 -16.65 22.16 -9.53
C GLY A 232 -17.02 23.25 -8.52
N LEU A 233 -16.25 24.35 -8.49
CA LEU A 233 -16.62 25.54 -7.70
C LEU A 233 -17.95 26.15 -8.17
N ASP A 234 -18.25 26.06 -9.46
CA ASP A 234 -19.43 26.67 -10.10
C ASP A 234 -20.70 25.80 -9.99
N GLU A 235 -20.58 24.58 -9.44
CA GLU A 235 -21.66 23.58 -9.32
C GLU A 235 -22.16 23.40 -7.86
N ARG A 236 -21.80 24.33 -6.97
CA ARG A 236 -22.09 24.28 -5.54
C ARG A 236 -23.28 25.14 -5.14
#